data_AF-A0A3C0YXE1-F1
#
_entry.id   AF-A0A3C0YXE1-F1
#
_cell.length_a   1.000
_cell.length_b   1.000
_cell.length_c   1.000
_cell.angle_alpha   90.00
_cell.angle_beta   90.00
_cell.angle_gamma   90.00
#
_symmetry.space_group_name_H-M   'P 1'
#
loop_
_entity.id
_entity.type
_entity.pdbx_description
1 polymer ?
#
loop_
_entity_poly.entity_id
_entity_poly.type
_entity_poly.pdbx_seq_one_letter_code
_entity_poly.pdbx_strand_id
1 'polypeptide(L)'
;MKEIWPDYADRVEFYAVGTDPSEDIDELETYRVEQGYPWPVAKAGDGMLARFRVLQQSTKIAFDAQGTVIYRDTFGRGDDDTWTQVFEDLATVE
;
A
#
# COMPACT_ATOMS: atom_id res chain seq x y z
N MET A 1 -0.65 -10.68 -1.85
CA MET A 1 -1.30 -9.53 -1.16
C MET A 1 -2.83 -9.49 -1.27
N LYS A 2 -3.45 -9.55 -2.46
CA LYS A 2 -4.93 -9.55 -2.61
C LYS A 2 -5.63 -10.65 -1.81
N GLU A 3 -4.97 -11.79 -1.68
CA GLU A 3 -5.44 -12.96 -0.94
C GLU A 3 -5.09 -12.93 0.56
N ILE A 4 -4.18 -12.04 0.98
CA ILE A 4 -3.63 -12.02 2.35
C ILE A 4 -4.22 -10.86 3.15
N TRP A 5 -4.23 -9.65 2.58
CA TRP A 5 -4.68 -8.44 3.28
C TRP A 5 -6.09 -8.55 3.89
N PRO A 6 -7.09 -9.22 3.27
CA PRO A 6 -8.41 -9.37 3.87
C PRO A 6 -8.42 -9.91 5.31
N ASP A 7 -7.48 -10.79 5.68
CA ASP A 7 -7.36 -11.35 7.04
C ASP A 7 -6.82 -10.35 8.08
N TYR A 8 -6.31 -9.22 7.60
CA TYR A 8 -5.72 -8.15 8.39
C TYR A 8 -6.48 -6.82 8.24
N ALA A 9 -7.54 -6.76 7.43
CA ALA A 9 -8.23 -5.52 7.07
C ALA A 9 -8.82 -4.76 8.29
N ASP A 10 -9.18 -5.48 9.37
CA ASP A 10 -9.65 -4.87 10.61
C ASP A 10 -8.54 -4.24 11.48
N ARG A 11 -7.27 -4.50 11.16
CA ARG A 11 -6.09 -4.13 11.96
C ARG A 11 -5.07 -3.31 11.19
N VAL A 12 -4.99 -3.49 9.87
CA VAL A 12 -4.00 -2.86 9.01
C VAL A 12 -4.68 -2.14 7.86
N GLU A 13 -4.59 -0.82 7.87
CA GLU A 13 -5.04 0.00 6.75
C GLU A 13 -4.08 -0.13 5.57
N PHE A 14 -4.60 -0.46 4.39
CA PHE A 14 -3.84 -0.53 3.15
C PHE A 14 -4.46 0.41 2.12
N TYR A 15 -3.63 1.25 1.50
CA TYR A 15 -4.05 2.14 0.43
C TYR A 15 -3.19 1.95 -0.81
N ALA A 16 -3.83 1.77 -1.96
CA ALA A 16 -3.16 1.88 -3.25
C ALA A 16 -3.12 3.36 -3.66
N VAL A 17 -1.92 3.94 -3.75
CA VAL A 17 -1.75 5.36 -4.03
C VAL A 17 -1.37 5.57 -5.50
N GLY A 18 -2.18 6.34 -6.22
CA GLY A 18 -1.88 6.77 -7.59
C GLY A 18 -0.64 7.67 -7.61
N THR A 19 0.31 7.37 -8.49
CA THR A 19 1.56 8.15 -8.60
C THR A 19 1.60 9.09 -9.79
N ASP A 20 0.64 8.98 -10.71
CA ASP A 20 0.51 9.90 -11.84
C ASP A 20 -0.30 11.13 -11.41
N PRO A 21 0.27 12.35 -11.47
CA PRO A 21 -0.45 13.56 -11.07
C PRO A 21 -1.60 13.94 -12.01
N SER A 22 -1.66 13.37 -13.22
CA SER A 22 -2.72 13.61 -14.21
C SER A 22 -3.92 12.67 -14.05
N GLU A 23 -3.76 11.57 -13.33
CA GLU A 23 -4.81 10.58 -13.07
C GLU A 23 -5.77 11.09 -12.00
N ASP A 24 -7.07 10.88 -12.21
CA ASP A 24 -8.10 11.26 -11.25
C ASP A 24 -8.55 10.09 -10.35
N ILE A 25 -9.21 10.41 -9.23
CA ILE A 25 -9.59 9.39 -8.24
C ILE A 25 -10.63 8.42 -8.82
N ASP A 26 -11.49 8.88 -9.73
CA ASP A 26 -12.49 8.05 -10.40
C ASP A 26 -11.86 6.99 -11.33
N GLU A 27 -10.73 7.33 -11.97
CA GLU A 27 -9.98 6.38 -12.81
C GLU A 27 -9.31 5.30 -11.95
N LEU A 28 -8.74 5.71 -10.81
CA LEU A 28 -8.17 4.80 -9.82
C LEU A 28 -9.22 3.84 -9.22
N GLU A 29 -10.40 4.34 -8.86
CA GLU A 29 -11.49 3.51 -8.34
C GLU A 29 -12.04 2.56 -9.41
N THR A 30 -12.17 3.03 -10.65
CA THR A 30 -12.56 2.18 -11.78
C THR A 30 -11.58 1.03 -11.94
N TYR A 31 -10.27 1.33 -11.97
CA TYR A 31 -9.23 0.32 -12.07
C TYR A 31 -9.24 -0.65 -10.88
N ARG A 32 -9.41 -0.15 -9.65
CA ARG A 32 -9.56 -0.98 -8.44
C ARG A 32 -10.70 -1.99 -8.59
N VAL A 33 -11.87 -1.55 -9.07
CA VAL A 33 -13.03 -2.42 -9.30
C VAL A 33 -12.76 -3.45 -10.40
N GLU A 34 -12.19 -3.04 -11.53
CA GLU A 34 -11.86 -3.93 -12.65
C GLU A 34 -10.87 -5.03 -12.26
N GLN A 35 -9.87 -4.71 -11.44
CA GLN A 35 -8.91 -5.68 -10.91
C GLN A 35 -9.45 -6.46 -9.68
N GLY A 36 -10.60 -6.05 -9.15
CA GLY A 36 -11.20 -6.58 -7.93
C GLY A 36 -10.30 -6.41 -6.70
N TYR A 37 -9.58 -5.30 -6.58
CA TYR A 37 -8.72 -5.04 -5.42
C TYR A 37 -9.55 -4.66 -4.18
N PRO A 38 -9.33 -5.33 -3.04
CA PRO A 38 -10.18 -5.13 -1.86
C PRO A 38 -9.87 -3.81 -1.13
N TRP A 39 -8.62 -3.35 -1.19
CA TRP A 39 -8.17 -2.11 -0.54
C TRP A 39 -8.64 -0.84 -1.28
N PRO A 40 -8.88 0.26 -0.54
CA PRO A 40 -9.17 1.57 -1.12
C PRO A 40 -8.00 2.15 -1.93
N VAL A 41 -8.31 3.12 -2.79
CA VAL A 41 -7.33 3.94 -3.52
C VAL A 41 -7.27 5.36 -2.98
N ALA A 42 -6.13 6.03 -3.19
CA ALA A 42 -5.94 7.44 -2.83
C ALA A 42 -5.03 8.15 -3.83
N LYS A 43 -5.14 9.47 -3.94
CA LYS A 43 -4.17 10.30 -4.68
C LYS A 43 -2.98 10.62 -3.79
N ALA A 44 -1.77 10.62 -4.37
CA ALA A 44 -0.60 11.12 -3.66
C ALA A 44 -0.78 12.62 -3.36
N GLY A 45 -0.57 13.01 -2.10
CA GLY A 45 -0.56 14.42 -1.71
C GLY A 45 0.65 15.17 -2.28
N ASP A 46 0.60 16.50 -2.25
CA ASP A 46 1.68 17.36 -2.75
C ASP A 46 3.04 17.00 -2.14
N GLY A 47 4.01 16.68 -3.01
CA GLY A 47 5.37 16.33 -2.61
C GLY A 47 5.52 14.99 -1.88
N MET A 48 4.44 14.22 -1.68
CA MET A 48 4.45 12.95 -0.96
C MET A 48 5.43 11.96 -1.58
N LEU A 49 5.37 11.76 -2.91
CA LEU A 49 6.25 10.82 -3.62
C LEU A 49 7.72 11.19 -3.44
N ALA A 50 8.06 12.48 -3.52
CA ALA A 50 9.43 12.96 -3.30
C ALA A 50 9.88 12.77 -1.84
N ARG A 51 9.02 13.09 -0.87
CA ARG A 51 9.29 12.93 0.56
C ARG A 51 9.58 11.48 0.93
N PHE A 52 8.85 10.54 0.35
CA PHE A 52 9.07 9.11 0.54
C PHE A 52 10.06 8.50 -0.45
N ARG A 53 10.65 9.31 -1.34
CA ARG A 53 11.59 8.88 -2.39
C ARG A 53 11.03 7.74 -3.26
N VAL A 54 9.75 7.81 -3.61
CA VAL A 54 9.12 6.83 -4.52
C VAL A 54 9.62 7.12 -5.93
N LEU A 55 10.51 6.26 -6.44
CA LEU A 55 11.17 6.43 -7.75
C LEU A 55 10.57 5.54 -8.84
N GLN A 56 9.85 4.48 -8.45
CA GLN A 56 9.23 3.54 -9.37
C GLN A 56 7.91 3.00 -8.81
N GLN A 57 6.97 2.72 -9.70
CA GLN A 57 5.90 1.79 -9.40
C GLN A 57 6.46 0.35 -9.41
N SER A 58 5.93 -0.60 -8.63
CA SER A 58 5.00 -0.51 -7.49
C SER A 58 5.80 -0.53 -6.18
N THR A 59 6.15 0.65 -5.65
CA THR A 59 6.78 0.79 -4.33
C THR A 59 5.77 0.56 -3.22
N LYS A 60 6.14 -0.19 -2.18
CA LYS A 60 5.34 -0.50 -1.00
C LYS A 60 6.09 0.00 0.22
N ILE A 61 5.38 0.69 1.12
CA ILE A 61 5.94 1.28 2.32
C ILE A 61 4.96 0.95 3.45
N ALA A 62 5.46 0.32 4.51
CA ALA A 62 4.67 0.00 5.69
C ALA A 62 5.09 0.90 6.86
N PHE A 63 4.10 1.36 7.60
CA PHE A 63 4.28 2.24 8.76
C PHE A 63 3.72 1.56 10.00
N ASP A 64 4.46 1.56 11.10
CA ASP A 64 3.92 1.14 12.39
C ASP A 64 2.90 2.16 12.96
N ALA A 65 2.30 1.84 14.11
CA ALA A 65 1.34 2.70 14.78
C ALA A 65 1.90 4.07 15.21
N GLN A 66 3.23 4.23 15.27
CA GLN A 66 3.90 5.49 15.56
C GLN A 66 4.28 6.28 14.29
N GLY A 67 3.99 5.74 13.11
CA GLY A 67 4.31 6.35 11.81
C GLY A 67 5.76 6.12 11.38
N THR A 68 6.47 5.17 11.98
CA THR A 68 7.83 4.79 11.57
C THR A 68 7.76 3.83 10.39
N VAL A 69 8.60 4.03 9.37
CA VAL A 69 8.72 3.08 8.26
C VAL A 69 9.41 1.81 8.74
N ILE A 70 8.67 0.70 8.84
CA ILE A 70 9.21 -0.60 9.25
C ILE A 70 9.53 -1.53 8.08
N TYR A 71 8.93 -1.27 6.91
CA TYR A 71 9.18 -2.04 5.70
C TYR A 71 9.10 -1.17 4.45
N ARG A 72 9.96 -1.47 3.48
CA ARG A 72 9.98 -0.81 2.18
C ARG A 72 10.47 -1.75 1.11
N ASP A 73 9.71 -1.88 0.03
CA ASP A 73 10.16 -2.62 -1.15
C ASP A 73 9.56 -2.10 -2.47
N THR A 74 10.02 -2.64 -3.60
CA THR A 74 9.67 -2.24 -4.96
C THR A 74 9.02 -3.41 -5.73
N PHE A 75 8.77 -3.22 -7.02
CA PHE A 75 8.12 -4.22 -7.87
C PHE A 75 8.93 -5.53 -7.94
N GLY A 76 8.23 -6.67 -7.91
CA GLY A 76 8.83 -8.00 -8.07
C GLY A 76 9.54 -8.55 -6.82
N ARG A 77 9.39 -7.91 -5.66
CA ARG A 77 9.89 -8.41 -4.38
C ARG A 77 8.78 -8.55 -3.34
N GLY A 78 8.93 -9.55 -2.48
CA GLY A 78 7.95 -10.02 -1.50
C GLY A 78 7.09 -11.15 -2.04
N ASP A 79 7.36 -12.37 -1.60
CA ASP A 79 6.46 -13.53 -1.71
C ASP A 79 5.36 -13.46 -0.65
N ASP A 80 4.44 -14.43 -0.67
CA ASP A 80 3.31 -14.45 0.25
C ASP A 80 3.71 -14.61 1.72
N ASP A 81 4.78 -15.35 2.04
CA ASP A 81 5.33 -15.43 3.40
C ASP A 81 5.85 -14.06 3.85
N THR A 82 6.55 -13.34 2.98
CA THR A 82 7.04 -11.98 3.27
C THR A 82 5.89 -11.03 3.57
N TRP A 83 4.82 -11.04 2.75
CA TRP A 83 3.66 -10.18 2.99
C TRP A 83 2.90 -10.55 4.25
N THR A 84 2.79 -11.85 4.55
CA THR A 84 2.16 -12.34 5.78
C THR A 84 2.91 -11.79 6.98
N GLN A 85 4.25 -11.92 7.03
CA GLN A 85 5.06 -11.40 8.13
C GLN A 85 4.91 -9.88 8.28
N VAL A 86 4.98 -9.13 7.18
CA VAL A 86 4.79 -7.66 7.23
C VAL A 86 3.43 -7.30 7.80
N PHE A 87 2.36 -8.00 7.42
CA PHE A 87 1.03 -7.74 7.96
C PHE A 87 0.88 -8.16 9.43
N GLU A 88 1.54 -9.24 9.86
CA GLU A 88 1.59 -9.65 11.27
C GLU A 88 2.30 -8.61 12.14
N ASP A 89 3.44 -8.10 11.67
CA ASP A 89 4.20 -7.06 12.36
C ASP A 89 3.36 -5.78 12.48
N LEU A 90 2.64 -5.39 11.43
CA LEU A 90 1.75 -4.23 11.43
C LEU A 90 0.51 -4.40 12.31
N ALA A 91 -0.03 -5.62 12.38
CA ALA A 91 -1.22 -5.92 13.19
C ALA A 91 -0.90 -6.03 14.68
N THR A 92 0.38 -6.08 15.04
CA THR A 92 0.83 -6.12 16.43
C THR A 92 0.93 -4.69 16.95
N VAL A 93 -0.05 -4.31 17.77
CA VAL A 93 -0.03 -3.04 18.51
C VAL A 93 0.72 -3.27 19.82
N GLU A 94 1.93 -2.76 19.95
CA GLU A 94 2.59 -2.58 21.26
C GLU A 94 2.03 -1.34 21.99
#